data_AF-A0A6N0NZ62-F1
#
_entry.id   AF-A0A6N0NZ62-F1
#
_cell.length_a   1.000
_cell.length_b   1.000
_cell.length_c   1.000
_cell.angle_alpha   90.00
_cell.angle_beta   90.00
_cell.angle_gamma   90.00
#
_symmetry.space_group_name_H-M   'P 1'
#
loop_
_entity.id
_entity.type
_entity.pdbx_description
1 polymer ?
#
loop_
_entity_poly.entity_id
_entity_poly.type
_entity_poly.pdbx_seq_one_letter_code
_entity_poly.pdbx_strand_id
1 'polypeptide(L)'
;MRIARVGVLLILGYPRNFSGYKDWEVREARLLLRDGKVFLKVSFLKGWKEPEVKEGLAVDVNMAEVVVGKDDEKCFRIPTRLEDAHHYKSLAESLQKKYEKRWKENERILSRIRSYHKKARDVLEDSARKVGEWVVKVTNSLNASSSFLEDLNNLI
;
A
#
# COMPACT_ATOMS: atom_id res chain seq x y z
N MET A 1 28.21 17.31 6.92
CA MET A 1 29.17 16.18 7.00
C MET A 1 29.29 15.55 5.61
N ARG A 2 30.40 15.75 4.90
CA ARG A 2 30.69 15.08 3.62
C ARG A 2 31.43 13.79 3.94
N ILE A 3 30.87 12.63 3.60
CA ILE A 3 31.57 11.35 3.76
C ILE A 3 32.66 11.31 2.68
N ALA A 4 33.93 11.46 3.08
CA ALA A 4 35.06 11.59 2.17
C ALA A 4 35.56 10.24 1.61
N ARG A 5 35.24 9.12 2.29
CA ARG A 5 35.52 7.76 1.84
C ARG A 5 34.62 6.80 2.61
N VAL A 6 33.83 6.02 1.90
CA VAL A 6 33.12 4.87 2.50
C VAL A 6 34.06 3.68 2.33
N GLY A 7 34.36 2.95 3.41
CA GLY A 7 35.12 1.70 3.33
C GLY A 7 34.36 0.62 2.55
N VAL A 8 34.80 -0.64 2.65
CA VAL A 8 34.04 -1.77 2.10
C VAL A 8 32.74 -1.92 2.88
N LEU A 9 31.59 -1.71 2.24
CA LEU A 9 30.28 -2.01 2.80
C LEU A 9 29.84 -3.41 2.37
N LEU A 10 29.57 -4.28 3.33
CA LEU A 10 28.99 -5.58 3.08
C LEU A 10 27.50 -5.43 2.75
N ILE A 11 27.07 -6.00 1.62
CA ILE A 11 25.66 -6.12 1.28
C ILE A 11 25.07 -7.22 2.17
N LEU A 12 24.33 -6.81 3.20
CA LEU A 12 23.68 -7.74 4.13
C LEU A 12 22.46 -8.45 3.51
N GLY A 13 21.90 -7.90 2.44
CA GLY A 13 20.79 -8.50 1.71
C GLY A 13 20.24 -7.56 0.64
N TYR A 14 19.46 -8.12 -0.29
CA TYR A 14 18.74 -7.37 -1.32
C TYR A 14 17.34 -7.98 -1.53
N PRO A 15 16.40 -7.23 -2.11
CA PRO A 15 15.05 -7.71 -2.35
C PRO A 15 15.03 -8.96 -3.24
N ARG A 16 14.24 -9.98 -2.88
CA ARG A 16 14.14 -11.25 -3.64
C ARG A 16 13.63 -11.04 -5.07
N ASN A 17 12.89 -9.96 -5.32
CA ASN A 17 12.36 -9.59 -6.63
C ASN A 17 13.33 -8.77 -7.48
N PHE A 18 14.61 -8.64 -7.09
CA PHE A 18 15.60 -7.85 -7.84
C PHE A 18 15.72 -8.27 -9.32
N SER A 19 15.57 -9.57 -9.61
CA SER A 19 15.59 -10.09 -10.98
C SER A 19 14.53 -9.46 -11.89
N GLY A 20 13.38 -9.05 -11.35
CA GLY A 20 12.29 -8.43 -12.11
C GLY A 20 12.57 -7.01 -12.62
N TYR A 21 13.68 -6.41 -12.18
CA TYR A 21 14.10 -5.06 -12.57
C TYR A 21 15.32 -5.05 -13.49
N LYS A 22 15.83 -6.22 -13.92
CA LYS A 22 17.06 -6.32 -14.74
C LYS A 22 16.95 -5.56 -16.06
N ASP A 23 15.76 -5.51 -16.65
CA ASP A 23 15.50 -4.85 -17.94
C ASP A 23 15.14 -3.37 -17.77
N TRP A 24 15.22 -2.82 -16.55
CA TRP A 24 14.88 -1.43 -16.26
C TRP A 24 16.16 -0.58 -16.18
N GLU A 25 16.07 0.68 -16.60
CA GLU A 25 17.20 1.60 -16.59
C GLU A 25 17.46 2.09 -15.16
N VAL A 26 18.70 1.94 -14.67
CA VAL A 26 19.09 2.53 -13.37
C VAL A 26 19.21 4.04 -13.54
N ARG A 27 18.43 4.81 -12.80
CA ARG A 27 18.48 6.29 -12.82
C ARG A 27 19.40 6.85 -11.76
N GLU A 28 19.31 6.30 -10.55
CA GLU A 28 20.00 6.87 -9.40
C GLU A 28 20.26 5.81 -8.34
N ALA A 29 21.40 5.92 -7.66
CA ALA A 29 21.71 5.17 -6.45
C ALA A 29 22.15 6.13 -5.34
N ARG A 30 21.46 6.09 -4.19
CA ARG A 30 21.77 6.91 -3.00
C ARG A 30 21.97 6.02 -1.79
N LEU A 31 23.00 6.32 -1.00
CA LEU A 31 23.14 5.76 0.34
C LEU A 31 22.31 6.57 1.32
N LEU A 32 21.46 5.89 2.08
CA LEU A 32 20.60 6.46 3.10
C LEU A 32 20.97 5.90 4.47
N LEU A 33 21.14 6.78 5.46
CA LEU A 33 21.29 6.39 6.85
C LEU A 33 19.93 6.53 7.55
N ARG A 34 19.40 5.42 8.07
CA ARG A 34 18.12 5.40 8.78
C ARG A 34 18.18 4.39 9.93
N ASP A 35 17.77 4.80 11.12
CA ASP A 35 17.72 3.94 12.31
C ASP A 35 19.05 3.22 12.59
N GLY A 36 20.18 3.94 12.42
CA GLY A 36 21.53 3.40 12.58
C GLY A 36 21.98 2.41 11.49
N LYS A 37 21.17 2.21 10.45
CA LYS A 37 21.43 1.30 9.33
C LYS A 37 21.69 2.08 8.04
N VAL A 38 22.55 1.53 7.19
CA VAL A 38 22.84 2.06 5.87
C VAL A 38 22.05 1.27 4.83
N PHE A 39 21.33 1.97 3.97
CA PHE A 39 20.55 1.39 2.87
C PHE A 39 21.02 1.97 1.54
N LEU A 40 21.23 1.12 0.54
CA LEU A 40 21.40 1.57 -0.84
C LEU A 40 20.02 1.64 -1.50
N LYS A 41 19.52 2.85 -1.71
CA LYS A 41 18.28 3.10 -2.46
C LYS A 41 18.63 3.27 -3.93
N VAL A 42 18.15 2.35 -4.77
CA VAL A 42 18.31 2.41 -6.22
C VAL A 42 16.96 2.72 -6.86
N SER A 43 16.90 3.74 -7.70
CA SER A 43 15.72 4.14 -8.47
C SER A 43 15.88 3.65 -9.90
N PHE A 44 14.83 3.02 -10.43
CA PHE A 44 14.79 2.49 -11.78
C PHE A 44 13.74 3.23 -12.61
N LEU A 45 13.98 3.37 -13.91
CA LEU A 45 13.02 3.84 -14.89
C LEU A 45 12.62 2.68 -15.80
N LYS A 46 11.31 2.53 -16.03
CA LYS A 46 10.76 1.65 -17.04
C LYS A 46 10.01 2.50 -18.06
N GLY A 47 10.24 2.27 -19.35
CA GLY A 47 9.36 2.80 -20.38
C GLY A 47 7.95 2.28 -20.18
N TRP A 48 6.98 3.18 -20.09
CA TRP A 48 5.56 2.85 -20.01
C TRP A 48 4.91 3.19 -21.34
N LYS A 49 4.11 2.27 -21.88
CA LYS A 49 3.23 2.52 -23.03
C LYS A 49 1.80 2.42 -22.52
N GLU A 50 0.99 3.41 -22.88
CA GLU A 50 -0.42 3.38 -22.55
C GLU A 50 -1.09 2.17 -23.25
N PRO A 51 -1.81 1.31 -22.51
CA PRO A 51 -2.48 0.16 -23.12
C PRO A 51 -3.64 0.62 -24.00
N GLU A 52 -3.86 -0.06 -25.12
CA GLU A 52 -5.11 0.09 -25.89
C GLU A 52 -6.28 -0.46 -25.08
N VAL A 53 -7.27 0.39 -24.80
CA VAL A 53 -8.49 0.00 -24.10
C VAL A 53 -9.46 -0.65 -25.10
N LYS A 54 -9.64 -1.97 -25.01
CA LYS A 54 -10.58 -2.74 -25.84
C LYS A 54 -11.79 -3.20 -25.04
N GLU A 55 -11.53 -3.72 -23.85
CA GLU A 55 -12.52 -4.26 -22.93
C GLU A 55 -12.02 -4.09 -21.50
N GLY A 56 -12.92 -3.77 -20.57
CA GLY A 56 -12.55 -3.58 -19.17
C GLY A 56 -13.57 -4.13 -18.19
N LEU A 57 -13.08 -4.34 -16.97
CA LEU A 57 -13.85 -4.87 -15.85
C LEU A 57 -14.22 -3.75 -14.89
N ALA A 58 -15.44 -3.76 -14.38
CA ALA A 58 -15.82 -2.93 -13.26
C ALA A 58 -15.19 -3.48 -11.98
N VAL A 59 -14.65 -2.58 -11.15
CA VAL A 59 -14.12 -2.87 -9.83
C VAL A 59 -14.92 -2.05 -8.82
N ASP A 60 -15.76 -2.73 -8.07
CA ASP A 60 -16.52 -2.17 -6.95
C ASP A 60 -15.85 -2.52 -5.62
N VAL A 61 -15.81 -1.58 -4.68
CA VAL A 61 -15.08 -1.70 -3.42
C VAL A 61 -15.99 -1.41 -2.25
N ASN A 62 -16.25 -2.43 -1.42
CA ASN A 62 -17.04 -2.32 -0.21
C ASN A 62 -16.25 -2.75 1.04
N MET A 63 -16.82 -2.51 2.23
CA MET A 63 -16.18 -2.85 3.51
C MET A 63 -15.87 -4.35 3.67
N ALA A 64 -16.66 -5.23 3.07
CA ALA A 64 -16.48 -6.67 3.18
C ALA A 64 -15.59 -7.22 2.05
N GLU A 65 -15.79 -6.76 0.81
CA GLU A 65 -15.16 -7.32 -0.38
C GLU A 65 -14.97 -6.29 -1.50
N VAL A 66 -14.00 -6.58 -2.38
CA VAL A 66 -13.85 -5.98 -3.69
C VAL A 66 -14.43 -6.93 -4.72
N VAL A 67 -15.34 -6.44 -5.54
CA VAL A 67 -15.99 -7.19 -6.62
C VAL A 67 -15.36 -6.76 -7.94
N VAL A 68 -14.90 -7.73 -8.73
CA VAL A 68 -14.33 -7.49 -10.06
C VAL A 68 -15.09 -8.31 -11.09
N GLY A 69 -15.71 -7.66 -12.07
CA GLY A 69 -16.52 -8.37 -13.07
C GLY A 69 -17.01 -7.48 -14.19
N LYS A 70 -17.70 -8.09 -15.15
CA LYS A 70 -18.37 -7.40 -16.25
C LYS A 70 -19.89 -7.41 -16.07
N ASP A 71 -20.41 -8.58 -15.72
CA ASP A 71 -21.83 -8.87 -15.50
C ASP A 71 -21.96 -9.80 -14.26
N ASP A 72 -23.16 -9.93 -13.69
CA ASP A 72 -23.43 -10.70 -12.45
C ASP A 72 -23.02 -12.18 -12.51
N GLU A 73 -22.83 -12.74 -13.71
CA GLU A 73 -22.44 -14.15 -13.90
C GLU A 73 -20.93 -14.41 -13.78
N LYS A 74 -20.08 -13.40 -13.99
CA LYS A 74 -18.61 -13.54 -14.01
C LYS A 74 -17.96 -12.51 -13.09
N CYS A 75 -18.25 -12.64 -11.81
CA CYS A 75 -17.70 -11.78 -10.76
C CYS A 75 -16.73 -12.53 -9.84
N PHE A 76 -15.59 -11.91 -9.57
CA PHE A 76 -14.63 -12.34 -8.55
C PHE A 76 -14.82 -11.49 -7.30
N ARG A 77 -14.92 -12.14 -6.15
CA ARG A 77 -15.04 -11.51 -4.84
C ARG A 77 -13.75 -11.68 -4.06
N ILE A 78 -13.11 -10.56 -3.72
CA ILE A 78 -11.85 -10.52 -2.97
C ILE A 78 -12.16 -9.94 -1.58
N PRO A 79 -12.04 -10.71 -0.49
CA PRO A 79 -12.32 -10.18 0.85
C PRO A 79 -11.35 -9.05 1.19
N THR A 80 -11.86 -7.98 1.82
CA THR A 80 -11.02 -6.89 2.31
C THR A 80 -10.77 -7.02 3.81
N ARG A 81 -9.79 -6.26 4.31
CA ARG A 81 -9.51 -6.13 5.75
C ARG A 81 -9.89 -4.76 6.29
N LEU A 82 -10.87 -4.11 5.65
CA LEU A 82 -11.28 -2.76 6.06
C LEU A 82 -11.95 -2.76 7.44
N GLU A 83 -12.64 -3.83 7.81
CA GLU A 83 -13.23 -3.99 9.15
C GLU A 83 -12.15 -4.04 10.25
N ASP A 84 -11.04 -4.76 10.03
CA ASP A 84 -9.88 -4.77 10.95
C ASP A 84 -9.32 -3.36 11.17
N ALA A 85 -9.17 -2.59 10.08
CA ALA A 85 -8.68 -1.22 10.14
C ALA A 85 -9.68 -0.30 10.87
N HIS A 86 -10.97 -0.46 10.59
CA HIS A 86 -12.04 0.26 11.26
C HIS A 86 -12.07 -0.03 12.76
N HIS A 87 -11.90 -1.29 13.17
CA HIS A 87 -11.81 -1.66 14.59
C HIS A 87 -10.72 -0.88 15.32
N TYR A 88 -9.51 -0.78 14.76
CA TYR A 88 -8.43 0.01 15.36
C TYR A 88 -8.73 1.51 15.39
N LYS A 89 -9.38 2.04 14.35
CA LYS A 89 -9.85 3.43 14.34
C LYS A 89 -10.85 3.68 15.48
N SER A 90 -11.85 2.80 15.65
CA SER A 90 -12.82 2.90 16.73
C SER A 90 -12.16 2.86 18.11
N LEU A 91 -11.16 2.00 18.33
CA LEU A 91 -10.42 1.96 19.60
C LEU A 91 -9.68 3.27 19.90
N ALA A 92 -9.09 3.91 18.89
CA ALA A 92 -8.46 5.22 19.03
C ALA A 92 -9.50 6.29 19.42
N GLU A 93 -10.64 6.33 18.73
CA GLU A 93 -11.71 7.29 19.00
C GLU A 93 -12.34 7.07 20.38
N SER A 94 -12.52 5.82 20.81
CA SER A 94 -13.00 5.50 22.16
C SER A 94 -12.06 6.03 23.25
N LEU A 95 -10.73 5.94 23.04
CA LEU A 95 -9.76 6.51 23.98
C LEU A 95 -9.79 8.04 23.98
N GLN A 96 -9.94 8.66 22.81
CA GLN A 96 -10.09 10.11 22.71
C GLN A 96 -11.34 10.58 23.43
N LYS A 97 -12.50 9.94 23.22
CA LYS A 97 -13.75 10.25 23.90
C LYS A 97 -13.65 10.04 25.42
N LYS A 98 -13.03 8.95 25.87
CA LYS A 98 -12.83 8.66 27.30
C LYS A 98 -11.96 9.69 28.01
N TYR A 99 -10.99 10.29 27.31
CA TYR A 99 -10.01 11.21 27.88
C TYR A 99 -9.94 12.54 27.13
N GLU A 100 -11.08 13.10 26.73
CA GLU A 100 -11.22 14.21 25.77
C GLU A 100 -10.24 15.37 25.96
N LYS A 101 -10.05 15.81 27.22
CA LYS A 101 -9.15 16.93 27.56
C LYS A 101 -7.70 16.51 27.84
N ARG A 102 -7.47 15.25 28.22
CA ARG A 102 -6.17 14.78 28.74
C ARG A 102 -5.36 13.99 27.74
N TRP A 103 -5.99 13.43 26.71
CA TRP A 103 -5.28 12.54 25.78
C TRP A 103 -4.19 13.25 24.99
N LYS A 104 -4.31 14.58 24.81
CA LYS A 104 -3.30 15.43 24.15
C LYS A 104 -2.10 15.74 25.06
N GLU A 105 -2.31 15.79 26.36
CA GLU A 105 -1.30 16.16 27.36
C GLU A 105 -0.59 14.93 27.95
N ASN A 106 -1.29 13.80 28.00
CA ASN A 106 -0.75 12.56 28.54
C ASN A 106 -0.09 11.73 27.43
N GLU A 107 1.25 11.75 27.41
CA GLU A 107 2.07 11.01 26.44
C GLU A 107 1.74 9.51 26.35
N ARG A 108 1.35 8.85 27.45
CA ARG A 108 0.99 7.43 27.42
C ARG A 108 -0.31 7.19 26.65
N ILE A 109 -1.31 8.05 26.85
CA ILE A 109 -2.60 7.96 26.15
C ILE A 109 -2.40 8.33 24.68
N LEU A 110 -1.68 9.42 24.40
CA LEU A 110 -1.36 9.85 23.04
C LEU A 110 -0.61 8.76 22.26
N SER A 111 0.41 8.16 22.88
CA SER A 111 1.18 7.06 22.29
C SER A 111 0.29 5.85 21.97
N ARG A 112 -0.67 5.51 22.85
CA ARG A 112 -1.60 4.42 22.60
C ARG A 112 -2.55 4.71 21.43
N ILE A 113 -3.08 5.92 21.34
CA ILE A 113 -3.92 6.37 20.21
C ILE A 113 -3.11 6.30 18.90
N ARG A 114 -1.90 6.84 18.88
CA ARG A 114 -0.99 6.77 17.73
C ARG A 114 -0.69 5.33 17.31
N SER A 115 -0.52 4.43 18.28
CA SER A 115 -0.31 3.01 17.99
C SER A 115 -1.51 2.37 17.31
N TYR A 116 -2.74 2.71 17.67
CA TYR A 116 -3.93 2.19 16.99
C TYR A 116 -4.07 2.73 15.57
N HIS A 117 -3.87 4.04 15.35
CA HIS A 117 -3.85 4.59 14.00
C HIS A 117 -2.74 3.98 13.12
N LYS A 118 -1.57 3.73 13.70
CA LYS A 118 -0.49 3.02 13.00
C LYS A 118 -0.94 1.62 12.57
N LYS A 119 -1.56 0.85 13.45
CA LYS A 119 -2.09 -0.48 13.12
C LYS A 119 -3.16 -0.42 12.02
N ALA A 120 -4.08 0.54 12.11
CA ALA A 120 -5.09 0.75 11.06
C ALA A 120 -4.44 1.02 9.70
N ARG A 121 -3.47 1.95 9.65
CA ARG A 121 -2.71 2.24 8.43
C ARG A 121 -1.96 1.02 7.90
N ASP A 122 -1.27 0.29 8.77
CA ASP A 122 -0.49 -0.88 8.37
C ASP A 122 -1.40 -1.98 7.76
N VAL A 123 -2.62 -2.16 8.28
CA VAL A 123 -3.65 -3.05 7.70
C VAL A 123 -4.14 -2.53 6.35
N LEU A 124 -4.44 -1.24 6.25
CA LEU A 124 -4.91 -0.62 4.99
C LEU A 124 -3.87 -0.73 3.88
N GLU A 125 -2.59 -0.47 4.17
CA GLU A 125 -1.50 -0.58 3.21
C GLU A 125 -1.31 -2.02 2.72
N ASP A 126 -1.36 -3.00 3.63
CA ASP A 126 -1.28 -4.42 3.28
C ASP A 126 -2.47 -4.86 2.41
N SER A 127 -3.69 -4.46 2.80
CA SER A 127 -4.92 -4.76 2.07
C SER A 127 -4.89 -4.16 0.67
N ALA A 128 -4.53 -2.87 0.53
CA ALA A 128 -4.46 -2.19 -0.75
C ALA A 128 -3.45 -2.84 -1.70
N ARG A 129 -2.28 -3.24 -1.20
CA ARG A 129 -1.27 -3.94 -2.01
C ARG A 129 -1.76 -5.29 -2.51
N LYS A 130 -2.35 -6.09 -1.61
CA LYS A 130 -2.86 -7.42 -1.97
C LYS A 130 -4.03 -7.31 -2.92
N VAL A 131 -5.05 -6.52 -2.59
CA VAL A 131 -6.22 -6.33 -3.45
C VAL A 131 -5.80 -5.81 -4.83
N GLY A 132 -4.92 -4.81 -4.90
CA GLY A 132 -4.43 -4.31 -6.19
C GLY A 132 -3.74 -5.37 -7.04
N GLU A 133 -2.88 -6.21 -6.44
CA GLU A 133 -2.26 -7.33 -7.15
C GLU A 133 -3.29 -8.35 -7.65
N TRP A 134 -4.29 -8.67 -6.81
CA TRP A 134 -5.34 -9.61 -7.16
C TRP A 134 -6.24 -9.09 -8.28
N VAL A 135 -6.64 -7.81 -8.24
CA VAL A 135 -7.41 -7.16 -9.32
C VAL A 135 -6.67 -7.29 -10.64
N VAL A 136 -5.38 -6.95 -10.67
CA VAL A 136 -4.56 -7.07 -11.90
C VAL A 136 -4.50 -8.52 -12.39
N LYS A 137 -4.35 -9.50 -11.50
CA LYS A 137 -4.36 -10.93 -11.86
C LYS A 137 -5.69 -11.37 -12.45
N VAL A 138 -6.81 -10.94 -11.85
CA VAL A 138 -8.16 -11.25 -12.35
C VAL A 138 -8.37 -10.63 -13.72
N THR A 139 -8.05 -9.34 -13.89
CA THR A 139 -8.12 -8.64 -15.19
C THR A 139 -7.34 -9.39 -16.27
N ASN A 140 -6.10 -9.81 -15.98
CA ASN A 140 -5.29 -10.60 -16.89
C ASN A 140 -5.91 -11.98 -17.20
N SER A 141 -6.45 -12.68 -16.19
CA SER A 141 -7.08 -14.00 -16.39
C SER A 141 -8.35 -13.95 -17.25
N LEU A 142 -9.04 -12.81 -17.25
CA LEU A 142 -10.23 -12.55 -18.05
C LEU A 142 -9.90 -11.93 -19.41
N ASN A 143 -8.61 -11.81 -19.78
CA ASN A 143 -8.13 -11.16 -21.01
C ASN A 143 -8.65 -9.73 -21.20
N ALA A 144 -8.95 -9.03 -20.09
CA ALA A 144 -9.36 -7.64 -20.13
C ALA A 144 -8.14 -6.71 -20.21
N SER A 145 -8.30 -5.61 -20.93
CA SER A 145 -7.24 -4.61 -21.16
C SER A 145 -7.25 -3.45 -20.16
N SER A 146 -8.37 -3.25 -19.46
CA SER A 146 -8.56 -2.15 -18.51
C SER A 146 -9.40 -2.56 -17.31
N SER A 147 -9.35 -1.77 -16.25
CA SER A 147 -10.25 -1.84 -15.10
C SER A 147 -10.84 -0.47 -14.85
N PHE A 148 -12.14 -0.41 -14.60
CA PHE A 148 -12.88 0.80 -14.28
C PHE A 148 -13.17 0.81 -12.78
N LEU A 149 -12.75 1.89 -12.11
CA LEU A 149 -13.01 2.11 -10.69
C LEU A 149 -14.07 3.21 -10.56
N GLU A 150 -14.89 3.09 -9.53
CA GLU A 150 -15.81 4.18 -9.17
C GLU A 150 -15.03 5.41 -8.70
N ASP A 151 -15.54 6.58 -9.07
CA ASP A 151 -15.05 7.84 -8.52
C ASP A 151 -15.62 8.03 -7.11
N LEU A 152 -14.77 7.80 -6.11
CA LEU A 152 -15.13 7.93 -4.70
C LEU A 152 -14.97 9.37 -4.18
N ASN A 153 -14.63 10.35 -5.04
CA ASN A 153 -14.59 11.75 -4.63
C ASN A 153 -16.00 12.25 -4.30
N ASN A 154 -16.12 13.05 -3.24
CA ASN A 154 -17.40 13.63 -2.75
C ASN A 154 -18.39 12.63 -2.13
N LEU A 155 -17.95 11.45 -1.69
CA LEU A 155 -18.72 10.62 -0.78
C LEU A 155 -18.74 11.30 0.60
N ILE A 156 -19.94 11.71 1.04
CA ILE A 156 -20.20 12.45 2.30
C ILE A 156 -20.43 11.46 3.44
#